data_AF-A0A3B8QDH4-F1
#
_entry.id   AF-A0A3B8QDH4-F1
#
_cell.length_a   1.000
_cell.length_b   1.000
_cell.length_c   1.000
_cell.angle_alpha   90.00
_cell.angle_beta   90.00
_cell.angle_gamma   90.00
#
_symmetry.space_group_name_H-M   'P 1'
#
loop_
_entity.id
_entity.type
_entity.pdbx_description
1 polymer ?
#
loop_
_entity_poly.entity_id
_entity_poly.type
_entity_poly.pdbx_seq_one_letter_code
_entity_poly.pdbx_strand_id
1 'polypeptide(L)'
;MPTTTHPTGRQEKKLEVDLYETINSMSDSYQLTEEGVFGPTNRSYWVVEGRFAAGAYPSKKGYTGSGPTPKRLELLVDAGIDVFINLTQDYPGGTDSHMSPYDPGVEGRAEVVRCPVPDEHLPACPLEGSEAREAARGAHFAGEGCPDCPNDRSRAETKEILDRIDSAL
;
A
#
# COMPACT_ATOMS: atom_id res chain seq x y z
N MET A 1 -3.08 -71.49 -0.17
CA MET A 1 -3.94 -70.46 -0.81
C MET A 1 -4.02 -69.30 0.16
N PRO A 2 -3.30 -68.19 -0.11
CA PRO A 2 -3.23 -67.06 0.82
C PRO A 2 -4.40 -66.09 0.62
N THR A 3 -4.83 -65.54 1.76
CA THR A 3 -5.84 -64.49 1.94
C THR A 3 -5.35 -63.17 1.33
N THR A 4 -6.18 -62.53 0.51
CA THR A 4 -5.99 -61.11 0.15
C THR A 4 -7.33 -60.38 0.31
N THR A 5 -7.51 -59.78 1.47
CA THR A 5 -8.49 -58.72 1.70
C THR A 5 -7.90 -57.40 1.21
N HIS A 6 -8.53 -56.77 0.21
CA HIS A 6 -8.21 -55.39 -0.18
C HIS A 6 -8.72 -54.42 0.90
N PRO A 7 -7.86 -53.54 1.46
CA PRO A 7 -8.35 -52.38 2.18
C PRO A 7 -8.66 -51.27 1.16
N THR A 8 -9.95 -50.97 0.98
CA THR A 8 -10.41 -49.70 0.39
C THR A 8 -10.17 -48.58 1.41
N GLY A 9 -8.92 -48.14 1.51
CA GLY A 9 -8.55 -46.92 2.22
C GLY A 9 -8.52 -45.77 1.22
N ARG A 10 -9.64 -45.06 1.05
CA ARG A 10 -9.61 -43.72 0.46
C ARG A 10 -8.98 -42.80 1.50
N GLN A 11 -7.66 -42.63 1.43
CA GLN A 11 -7.01 -41.56 2.18
C GLN A 11 -7.47 -40.25 1.57
N GLU A 12 -8.39 -39.59 2.25
CA GLU A 12 -8.65 -38.18 2.06
C GLU A 12 -7.34 -37.46 2.35
N LYS A 13 -6.65 -37.02 1.28
CA LYS A 13 -5.60 -36.02 1.42
C LYS A 13 -6.28 -34.77 1.98
N LYS A 14 -6.18 -34.61 3.30
CA LYS A 14 -6.39 -33.34 3.99
C LYS A 14 -5.52 -32.34 3.24
N LEU A 15 -6.13 -31.46 2.45
CA LEU A 15 -5.45 -30.30 1.93
C LEU A 15 -5.05 -29.49 3.16
N GLU A 16 -3.80 -29.65 3.59
CA GLU A 16 -3.12 -28.63 4.36
C GLU A 16 -3.05 -27.42 3.44
N VAL A 17 -4.08 -26.57 3.59
CA VAL A 17 -3.97 -25.17 3.23
C VAL A 17 -2.90 -24.65 4.16
N ASP A 18 -1.67 -24.55 3.65
CA ASP A 18 -0.68 -23.61 4.18
C ASP A 18 -1.29 -22.23 3.98
N LEU A 19 -2.16 -21.90 4.93
CA LEU A 19 -2.68 -20.58 5.17
C LEU A 19 -1.43 -19.77 5.47
N TYR A 20 -0.90 -19.14 4.40
CA TYR A 20 0.09 -18.07 4.45
C TYR A 20 0.09 -17.49 5.83
N GLU A 21 1.20 -17.69 6.55
CA GLU A 21 1.40 -17.24 7.93
C GLU A 21 0.49 -16.06 8.20
N THR A 22 -0.59 -16.39 8.92
CA THR A 22 -1.58 -15.48 9.46
C THR A 22 -0.92 -14.13 9.60
N ILE A 23 -1.26 -13.17 8.73
CA ILE A 23 -0.92 -11.76 8.93
C ILE A 23 -1.26 -11.53 10.38
N ASN A 24 -0.23 -11.38 11.23
CA ASN A 24 -0.34 -11.56 12.68
C ASN A 24 -1.65 -10.94 13.12
N SER A 25 -2.53 -11.75 13.73
CA SER A 25 -3.83 -11.34 14.23
C SER A 25 -3.77 -9.91 14.73
N MET A 26 -4.16 -8.95 13.89
CA MET A 26 -4.14 -7.53 14.23
C MET A 26 -5.08 -7.43 15.41
N SER A 27 -4.51 -7.24 16.60
CA SER A 27 -5.27 -7.25 17.84
C SER A 27 -6.16 -6.01 17.95
N ASP A 28 -6.10 -5.11 16.97
CA ASP A 28 -6.91 -3.92 16.84
C ASP A 28 -7.61 -3.90 15.47
N SER A 29 -8.90 -4.23 15.45
CA SER A 29 -9.72 -3.91 14.28
C SER A 29 -9.92 -2.39 14.23
N TYR A 30 -9.36 -1.71 13.24
CA TYR A 30 -9.61 -0.28 13.02
C TYR A 30 -11.00 -0.07 12.41
N GLN A 31 -11.75 0.89 12.96
CA GLN A 31 -12.99 1.34 12.34
C GLN A 31 -12.65 2.16 11.09
N LEU A 32 -13.18 1.73 9.94
CA LEU A 32 -13.10 2.52 8.71
C LEU A 32 -13.90 3.82 8.88
N THR A 33 -13.43 4.88 8.24
CA THR A 33 -14.08 6.18 8.21
C THR A 33 -15.55 6.08 7.82
N GLU A 34 -16.42 6.76 8.57
CA GLU A 34 -17.85 6.82 8.29
C GLU A 34 -18.18 7.67 7.05
N GLU A 35 -19.34 7.43 6.44
CA GLU A 35 -19.82 8.27 5.33
C GLU A 35 -20.03 9.72 5.79
N GLY A 36 -19.66 10.67 4.93
CA GLY A 36 -19.81 12.11 5.19
C GLY A 36 -18.66 12.75 5.96
N VAL A 37 -17.70 11.96 6.45
CA VAL A 37 -16.44 12.50 6.99
C VAL A 37 -15.52 12.87 5.82
N PHE A 38 -15.16 14.14 5.72
CA PHE A 38 -14.28 14.63 4.67
C PHE A 38 -12.81 14.51 5.07
N GLY A 39 -11.94 14.18 4.11
CA GLY A 39 -10.50 14.17 4.34
C GLY A 39 -9.90 15.57 4.52
N PRO A 40 -8.60 15.64 4.88
CA PRO A 40 -7.92 16.92 5.13
C PRO A 40 -7.90 17.89 3.94
N THR A 41 -8.04 17.37 2.72
CA THR A 41 -8.04 18.17 1.49
C THR A 41 -9.14 17.66 0.54
N ASN A 42 -9.45 18.44 -0.49
CA ASN A 42 -10.34 18.01 -1.57
C ASN A 42 -9.74 16.91 -2.49
N ARG A 43 -8.53 16.44 -2.20
CA ARG A 43 -7.83 15.38 -2.93
C ARG A 43 -7.31 14.27 -2.02
N SER A 44 -7.79 14.22 -0.78
CA SER A 44 -7.49 13.17 0.18
C SER A 44 -8.76 12.77 0.92
N TYR A 45 -8.74 11.57 1.49
CA TYR A 45 -9.82 11.01 2.30
C TYR A 45 -9.22 10.22 3.46
N TRP A 46 -9.95 10.14 4.57
CA TRP A 46 -9.59 9.26 5.66
C TRP A 46 -9.96 7.83 5.30
N VAL A 47 -9.03 6.89 5.47
CA VAL A 47 -9.31 5.45 5.49
C VAL A 47 -9.72 5.04 6.92
N VAL A 48 -8.97 5.54 7.90
CA VAL A 48 -9.29 5.50 9.33
C VAL A 48 -9.22 6.93 9.84
N GLU A 49 -10.33 7.46 10.33
CA GLU A 49 -10.43 8.87 10.75
C GLU A 49 -9.34 9.22 11.78
N GLY A 50 -8.59 10.30 11.51
CA GLY A 50 -7.55 10.80 12.39
C GLY A 50 -6.31 9.92 12.52
N ARG A 51 -6.20 8.82 11.75
CA ARG A 51 -5.04 7.92 11.80
C ARG A 51 -4.42 7.64 10.44
N PHE A 52 -5.23 7.29 9.44
CA PHE A 52 -4.74 6.88 8.14
C PHE A 52 -5.50 7.58 7.03
N ALA A 53 -4.80 8.36 6.21
CA ALA A 53 -5.36 9.05 5.06
C ALA A 53 -4.67 8.60 3.76
N ALA A 54 -5.44 8.55 2.68
CA ALA A 54 -4.93 8.34 1.33
C ALA A 54 -5.30 9.55 0.46
N GLY A 55 -4.47 9.86 -0.53
CA GLY A 55 -4.72 11.03 -1.37
C GLY A 55 -3.72 11.24 -2.50
N ALA A 56 -3.99 12.28 -3.29
CA ALA A 56 -3.13 12.69 -4.38
C ALA A 56 -1.86 13.40 -3.89
N TYR A 57 -0.82 13.38 -4.73
CA TYR A 57 0.46 14.05 -4.46
C TYR A 57 0.26 15.52 -4.01
N PRO A 58 0.78 15.90 -2.83
CA PRO A 58 0.34 17.13 -2.15
C PRO A 58 1.02 18.40 -2.66
N SER A 59 2.12 18.27 -3.41
CA SER A 59 2.90 19.41 -3.93
C SER A 59 2.19 20.19 -5.04
N LYS A 60 2.84 21.26 -5.50
CA LYS A 60 2.45 22.07 -6.67
C LYS A 60 3.64 22.23 -7.62
N LYS A 61 3.36 22.31 -8.93
CA LYS A 61 4.39 22.52 -9.95
C LYS A 61 5.21 23.78 -9.65
N GLY A 62 6.53 23.65 -9.72
CA GLY A 62 7.48 24.76 -9.49
C GLY A 62 7.70 25.09 -8.01
N TYR A 63 7.23 24.25 -7.08
CA TYR A 63 7.65 24.38 -5.68
C TYR A 63 9.11 23.98 -5.55
N THR A 64 9.89 24.81 -4.86
CA THR A 64 11.35 24.66 -4.72
C THR A 64 11.77 24.56 -3.25
N GLY A 65 10.82 24.49 -2.32
CA GLY A 65 11.08 24.65 -0.89
C GLY A 65 11.21 26.10 -0.42
N SER A 66 11.50 27.05 -1.33
CA SER A 66 11.53 28.47 -0.99
C SER A 66 10.15 29.11 -1.15
N GLY A 67 9.73 29.89 -0.15
CA GLY A 67 8.45 30.61 -0.16
C GLY A 67 7.31 29.80 0.46
N PRO A 68 6.04 30.18 0.21
CA PRO A 68 4.91 29.57 0.89
C PRO A 68 4.74 28.09 0.53
N THR A 69 4.67 27.26 1.56
CA THR A 69 4.31 25.85 1.49
C THR A 69 3.01 25.66 0.68
N PRO A 70 2.90 24.62 -0.17
CA PRO A 70 1.65 24.32 -0.86
C PRO A 70 0.49 24.17 0.13
N LYS A 71 -0.65 24.84 -0.11
CA LYS A 71 -1.78 24.84 0.83
C LYS A 71 -2.29 23.44 1.19
N ARG A 72 -2.26 22.49 0.25
CA ARG A 72 -2.63 21.10 0.52
C ARG A 72 -1.69 20.44 1.53
N LEU A 73 -0.40 20.71 1.44
CA LEU A 73 0.59 20.16 2.34
C LEU A 73 0.41 20.72 3.75
N GLU A 74 0.20 22.04 3.88
CA GLU A 74 -0.17 22.66 5.16
C GLU A 74 -1.42 22.03 5.77
N LEU A 75 -2.49 21.84 4.99
CA LEU A 75 -3.73 21.22 5.48
C LEU A 75 -3.53 19.78 5.97
N LEU A 76 -2.67 18.99 5.32
CA LEU A 76 -2.37 17.63 5.75
C LEU A 76 -1.65 17.63 7.10
N VAL A 77 -0.62 18.47 7.25
CA VAL A 77 0.13 18.56 8.51
C VAL A 77 -0.72 19.18 9.62
N ASP A 78 -1.52 20.21 9.33
CA ASP A 78 -2.45 20.81 10.29
C ASP A 78 -3.53 19.82 10.76
N ALA A 79 -3.87 18.83 9.92
CA ALA A 79 -4.76 17.73 10.29
C ALA A 79 -4.08 16.64 11.13
N GLY A 80 -2.80 16.80 11.47
CA GLY A 80 -2.02 15.87 12.29
C GLY A 80 -1.29 14.79 11.50
N ILE A 81 -1.23 14.86 10.16
CA ILE A 81 -0.40 13.92 9.38
C ILE A 81 1.07 14.28 9.58
N ASP A 82 1.78 13.39 10.27
CA ASP A 82 3.20 13.51 10.63
C ASP A 82 4.08 12.43 9.96
N VAL A 83 3.49 11.49 9.21
CA VAL A 83 4.20 10.55 8.36
C VAL A 83 3.58 10.52 6.96
N PHE A 84 4.40 10.75 5.94
CA PHE A 84 4.03 10.65 4.53
C PHE A 84 4.68 9.43 3.91
N ILE A 85 3.86 8.47 3.45
CA ILE A 85 4.34 7.34 2.65
C ILE A 85 4.23 7.72 1.18
N ASN A 86 5.35 8.11 0.59
CA ASN A 86 5.43 8.51 -0.79
C ASN A 86 5.63 7.31 -1.71
N LEU A 87 4.60 7.02 -2.51
CA LEU A 87 4.65 5.94 -3.50
C LEU A 87 5.15 6.42 -4.87
N THR A 88 5.39 7.72 -5.07
CA THR A 88 5.80 8.23 -6.38
C THR A 88 7.31 8.15 -6.59
N GLN A 89 7.73 8.19 -7.86
CA GLN A 89 9.13 8.27 -8.25
C GLN A 89 9.58 9.72 -8.51
N ASP A 90 9.30 10.63 -7.57
CA ASP A 90 9.58 12.08 -7.66
C ASP A 90 11.05 12.48 -7.44
N TYR A 91 11.96 11.51 -7.53
CA TYR A 91 13.41 11.67 -7.38
C TYR A 91 14.13 11.74 -8.75
N PRO A 92 15.37 12.25 -8.81
CA PRO A 92 16.14 12.29 -10.05
C PRO A 92 16.26 10.91 -10.72
N GLY A 93 15.79 10.79 -11.95
CA GLY A 93 15.78 9.54 -12.73
C GLY A 93 14.52 8.69 -12.57
N GLY A 94 13.57 9.07 -11.71
CA GLY A 94 12.26 8.44 -11.59
C GLY A 94 11.24 8.90 -12.64
N THR A 95 10.17 8.10 -12.84
CA THR A 95 9.08 8.43 -13.79
C THR A 95 8.35 9.73 -13.44
N ASP A 96 8.31 10.07 -12.14
CA ASP A 96 7.66 11.27 -11.63
C ASP A 96 8.65 12.40 -11.34
N SER A 97 9.88 12.35 -11.86
CA SER A 97 10.92 13.38 -11.65
C SER A 97 10.52 14.79 -12.11
N HIS A 98 9.43 14.92 -12.85
CA HIS A 98 8.82 16.19 -13.24
C HIS A 98 7.98 16.83 -12.12
N MET A 99 7.64 16.07 -11.08
CA MET A 99 6.94 16.55 -9.90
C MET A 99 7.90 17.29 -8.98
N SER A 100 7.43 18.38 -8.38
CA SER A 100 8.22 19.14 -7.41
C SER A 100 8.20 18.46 -6.05
N PRO A 101 9.35 18.03 -5.49
CA PRO A 101 9.41 17.41 -4.16
C PRO A 101 8.79 18.30 -3.09
N TYR A 102 8.08 17.70 -2.13
CA TYR A 102 7.39 18.42 -1.06
C TYR A 102 8.12 18.35 0.29
N ASP A 103 9.18 17.56 0.40
CA ASP A 103 9.98 17.35 1.62
C ASP A 103 10.34 18.67 2.32
N PRO A 104 10.82 19.72 1.62
CA PRO A 104 11.16 20.99 2.29
C PRO A 104 9.95 21.67 2.94
N GLY A 105 8.73 21.37 2.50
CA GLY A 105 7.50 21.95 3.04
C GLY A 105 6.97 21.25 4.29
N VAL A 106 7.55 20.10 4.65
CA VAL A 106 7.20 19.35 5.87
C VAL A 106 8.40 19.13 6.79
N GLU A 107 9.57 19.65 6.43
CA GLU A 107 10.80 19.50 7.20
C GLU A 107 10.59 19.94 8.66
N GLY A 108 10.94 19.06 9.60
CA GLY A 108 10.76 19.27 11.04
C GLY A 108 9.32 19.15 11.55
N ARG A 109 8.34 18.90 10.67
CA ARG A 109 6.93 18.69 11.04
C ARG A 109 6.42 17.28 10.74
N ALA A 110 6.97 16.62 9.72
CA ALA A 110 6.61 15.26 9.35
C ALA A 110 7.80 14.49 8.75
N GLU A 111 7.77 13.16 8.87
CA GLU A 111 8.66 12.24 8.16
C GLU A 111 8.13 11.96 6.74
N VAL A 112 9.04 11.84 5.77
CA VAL A 112 8.72 11.35 4.43
C VAL A 112 9.42 10.02 4.20
N VAL A 113 8.63 8.94 4.23
CA VAL A 113 9.07 7.58 3.90
C VAL A 113 8.81 7.33 2.43
N ARG A 114 9.80 6.80 1.70
CA ARG A 114 9.71 6.60 0.25
C ARG A 114 9.65 5.12 -0.08
N CYS A 115 8.53 4.69 -0.65
CA CYS A 115 8.30 3.32 -1.09
C CYS A 115 7.84 3.36 -2.56
N PRO A 116 8.74 3.70 -3.49
CA PRO A 116 8.36 4.05 -4.86
C PRO A 116 7.75 2.87 -5.62
N VAL A 117 6.59 3.10 -6.21
CA VAL A 117 5.90 2.18 -7.13
C VAL A 117 5.77 2.89 -8.48
N PRO A 118 6.27 2.32 -9.59
CA PRO A 118 6.09 2.92 -10.90
C PRO A 118 4.61 3.12 -11.24
N ASP A 119 4.31 4.14 -12.04
CA ASP A 119 2.92 4.43 -12.40
C ASP A 119 2.29 3.25 -13.14
N GLU A 120 1.02 2.98 -12.84
CA GLU A 120 0.27 1.81 -13.34
C GLU A 120 0.88 0.43 -12.99
N HIS A 121 1.75 0.33 -11.99
CA HIS A 121 2.30 -0.95 -11.52
C HIS A 121 1.77 -1.33 -10.13
N LEU A 122 1.92 -2.61 -9.78
CA LEU A 122 1.82 -3.10 -8.40
C LEU A 122 3.22 -3.15 -7.76
N PRO A 123 3.34 -3.04 -6.42
CA PRO A 123 4.65 -3.09 -5.74
C PRO A 123 5.46 -4.35 -6.13
N ALA A 124 6.69 -4.14 -6.60
CA ALA A 124 7.59 -5.13 -7.22
C ALA A 124 6.96 -6.09 -8.25
N CYS A 125 5.84 -5.74 -8.86
CA CYS A 125 5.21 -6.53 -9.92
C CYS A 125 5.77 -6.09 -11.28
N PRO A 126 6.10 -7.04 -12.17
CA PRO A 126 6.53 -6.71 -13.54
C PRO A 126 5.36 -6.30 -14.43
N LEU A 127 4.10 -6.53 -14.00
CA LEU A 127 2.94 -6.13 -14.77
C LEU A 127 2.77 -4.61 -14.72
N GLU A 128 2.32 -4.06 -15.84
CA GLU A 128 2.03 -2.64 -16.02
C GLU A 128 0.63 -2.43 -16.60
N GLY A 129 0.11 -1.21 -16.51
CA GLY A 129 -1.10 -0.79 -17.18
C GLY A 129 -2.32 -1.67 -16.90
N SER A 130 -2.94 -2.18 -17.96
CA SER A 130 -4.15 -3.00 -17.84
C SER A 130 -3.90 -4.32 -17.12
N GLU A 131 -2.73 -4.92 -17.28
CA GLU A 131 -2.40 -6.23 -16.69
C GLU A 131 -2.25 -6.10 -15.18
N ALA A 132 -1.50 -5.09 -14.70
CA ALA A 132 -1.39 -4.78 -13.27
C ALA A 132 -2.76 -4.51 -12.65
N ARG A 133 -3.61 -3.78 -13.37
CA ARG A 133 -4.95 -3.41 -12.91
C ARG A 133 -5.91 -4.60 -12.84
N GLU A 134 -5.77 -5.56 -13.74
CA GLU A 134 -6.52 -6.81 -13.72
C GLU A 134 -6.05 -7.71 -12.57
N ALA A 135 -4.73 -7.85 -12.38
CA ALA A 135 -4.16 -8.58 -11.27
C ALA A 135 -4.59 -8.03 -9.90
N ALA A 136 -4.62 -6.70 -9.75
CA ALA A 136 -5.12 -6.04 -8.53
C ALA A 136 -6.58 -6.39 -8.23
N ARG A 137 -7.43 -6.46 -9.27
CA ARG A 137 -8.84 -6.87 -9.14
C ARG A 137 -8.94 -8.35 -8.80
N GLY A 138 -8.16 -9.20 -9.47
CA GLY A 138 -8.12 -10.64 -9.19
C GLY A 138 -7.81 -10.94 -7.73
N ALA A 139 -6.79 -10.27 -7.17
CA ALA A 139 -6.44 -10.37 -5.76
C ALA A 139 -7.59 -9.96 -4.82
N HIS A 140 -8.31 -8.88 -5.15
CA HIS A 140 -9.46 -8.41 -4.37
C HIS A 140 -10.63 -9.40 -4.39
N PHE A 141 -10.90 -10.07 -5.52
CA PHE A 141 -12.10 -10.90 -5.69
C PHE A 141 -11.90 -12.39 -5.41
N ALA A 142 -10.72 -12.93 -5.70
CA ALA A 142 -10.43 -14.37 -5.60
C ALA A 142 -9.53 -14.71 -4.40
N GLY A 143 -8.86 -13.73 -3.78
CA GLY A 143 -7.84 -13.99 -2.76
C GLY A 143 -6.58 -14.67 -3.31
N GLU A 144 -6.48 -14.82 -4.63
CA GLU A 144 -5.33 -15.37 -5.32
C GLU A 144 -4.35 -14.22 -5.61
N GLY A 145 -3.12 -14.33 -5.12
CA GLY A 145 -2.06 -13.36 -5.43
C GLY A 145 -1.79 -13.30 -6.93
N CYS A 146 -1.27 -12.16 -7.41
CA CYS A 146 -0.89 -11.98 -8.81
C CYS A 146 0.10 -13.09 -9.24
N PRO A 147 -0.21 -13.90 -10.27
CA PRO A 147 0.63 -15.03 -10.68
C PRO A 147 1.97 -14.60 -11.27
N ASP A 148 2.04 -13.37 -11.79
CA ASP A 148 3.23 -12.80 -12.43
C ASP A 148 4.09 -11.98 -11.47
N CYS A 149 3.66 -11.80 -10.22
CA CYS A 149 4.51 -11.19 -9.20
C CYS A 149 5.67 -12.13 -8.88
N PRO A 150 6.95 -11.73 -8.95
CA PRO A 150 8.04 -12.50 -8.36
C PRO A 150 7.78 -12.63 -6.87
N ASN A 151 7.26 -13.78 -6.47
CA ASN A 151 6.39 -13.93 -5.30
C ASN A 151 7.03 -13.38 -4.04
N ASP A 152 8.33 -13.61 -3.83
CA ASP A 152 9.02 -13.18 -2.62
C ASP A 152 9.38 -11.68 -2.61
N ARG A 153 9.73 -11.10 -3.76
CA ARG A 153 10.10 -9.68 -3.84
C ARG A 153 8.87 -8.77 -3.75
N SER A 154 7.82 -9.07 -4.51
CA SER A 154 6.57 -8.28 -4.49
C SER A 154 5.90 -8.33 -3.13
N ARG A 155 5.93 -9.50 -2.47
CA ARG A 155 5.46 -9.65 -1.09
C ARG A 155 6.33 -8.89 -0.10
N ALA A 156 7.66 -8.88 -0.28
CA ALA A 156 8.55 -8.13 0.59
C ALA A 156 8.37 -6.61 0.47
N GLU A 157 8.25 -6.05 -0.74
CA GLU A 157 8.03 -4.60 -0.93
C GLU A 157 6.65 -4.16 -0.47
N THR A 158 5.61 -4.95 -0.74
CA THR A 158 4.27 -4.70 -0.19
C THR A 158 4.30 -4.78 1.34
N LYS A 159 4.98 -5.78 1.90
CA LYS A 159 5.14 -5.93 3.34
C LYS A 159 5.89 -4.73 3.94
N GLU A 160 6.91 -4.20 3.29
CA GLU A 160 7.61 -3.01 3.75
C GLU A 160 6.66 -1.81 3.83
N ILE A 161 5.82 -1.59 2.82
CA ILE A 161 4.81 -0.52 2.85
C ILE A 161 3.83 -0.72 4.01
N LEU A 162 3.32 -1.94 4.19
CA LEU A 162 2.39 -2.27 5.27
C LEU A 162 3.02 -2.11 6.65
N ASP A 163 4.25 -2.60 6.85
CA ASP A 163 4.99 -2.47 8.10
C ASP A 163 5.23 -0.99 8.45
N ARG A 164 5.41 -0.12 7.44
CA ARG A 164 5.53 1.33 7.63
C ARG A 164 4.21 1.99 8.02
N ILE A 165 3.10 1.54 7.44
CA ILE A 165 1.76 1.97 7.85
C ILE A 165 1.54 1.56 9.31
N ASP A 166 1.73 0.28 9.63
CA ASP A 166 1.48 -0.26 10.97
C ASP A 166 2.35 0.39 12.04
N SER A 167 3.61 0.73 11.72
CA SER A 167 4.51 1.41 12.66
C SER A 167 4.11 2.87 12.95
N ALA A 168 3.19 3.45 12.15
CA ALA A 168 2.73 4.82 12.27
C ALA A 168 1.30 4.95 12.86
N LEU A 169 0.58 3.84 13.08
CA LEU A 169 -0.81 3.80 13.59
C LEU A 169 -0.95 3.54 15.09
#